data_AF-A0A8S8X7J0-F1
#
_entry.id   AF-A0A8S8X7J0-F1
#
_cell.length_a   1.000
_cell.length_b   1.000
_cell.length_c   1.000
_cell.angle_alpha   90.00
_cell.angle_beta   90.00
_cell.angle_gamma   90.00
#
_symmetry.space_group_name_H-M   'P 1'
#
loop_
_entity.id
_entity.type
_entity.pdbx_description
1 polymer ?
#
loop_
_entity_poly.entity_id
_entity_poly.type
_entity_poly.pdbx_seq_one_letter_code
_entity_poly.pdbx_strand_id
1 'polypeptide(L)'
;MKPNDDPALAMCSLWQTNCDKLEDAATLASRCEQVLFDMDADDAGRPEAERQHLAAARARDRISDDLDSLARTIFRFEAKTFEGTAAKLAVAIRGDAPSPTDPNPPWPQLRSVLDDLVRLVAASDKITSA
;
A
#
# COMPACT_ATOMS: atom_id res chain seq x y z
N MET A 1 -11.16 2.09 -24.70
CA MET A 1 -10.34 1.36 -23.73
C MET A 1 -10.99 1.55 -22.37
N LYS A 2 -11.50 0.48 -21.75
CA LYS A 2 -12.23 0.60 -20.47
C LYS A 2 -11.21 0.63 -19.32
N PRO A 3 -11.53 1.20 -18.15
CA PRO A 3 -10.60 1.33 -17.01
C PRO A 3 -10.20 0.00 -16.32
N ASN A 4 -10.29 -1.15 -17.00
CA ASN A 4 -10.20 -2.47 -16.34
C ASN A 4 -9.30 -3.49 -17.07
N ASP A 5 -8.44 -3.05 -18.00
CA ASP A 5 -7.57 -3.95 -18.78
C ASP A 5 -6.14 -4.07 -18.21
N ASP A 6 -5.81 -3.38 -17.11
CA ASP A 6 -4.49 -3.43 -16.46
C ASP A 6 -4.58 -4.01 -15.03
N PRO A 7 -4.27 -5.30 -14.84
CA PRO A 7 -4.30 -5.95 -13.53
C PRO A 7 -3.36 -5.30 -12.51
N ALA A 8 -2.23 -4.75 -12.94
CA ALA A 8 -1.31 -4.07 -12.03
C ALA A 8 -1.92 -2.78 -11.49
N LEU A 9 -2.59 -2.00 -12.36
CA LEU A 9 -3.30 -0.79 -11.96
C LEU A 9 -4.41 -1.10 -10.95
N ALA A 10 -5.20 -2.14 -11.19
CA ALA A 10 -6.26 -2.54 -10.26
C ALA A 10 -5.71 -2.90 -8.87
N MET A 11 -4.59 -3.64 -8.81
CA MET A 11 -3.94 -3.99 -7.55
C MET A 11 -3.33 -2.76 -6.86
N CYS A 12 -2.77 -1.81 -7.61
CA CYS A 12 -2.28 -0.55 -7.04
C CYS A 12 -3.40 0.31 -6.45
N SER A 13 -4.57 0.37 -7.12
CA SER A 13 -5.76 1.07 -6.60
C SER A 13 -6.30 0.43 -5.31
N LEU A 14 -6.28 -0.90 -5.23
CA LEU A 14 -6.62 -1.61 -4.00
C LEU A 14 -5.64 -1.30 -2.86
N TRP A 15 -4.34 -1.31 -3.17
CA TRP A 15 -3.31 -0.94 -2.20
C TRP A 15 -3.48 0.50 -1.71
N GLN A 16 -3.74 1.46 -2.61
CA GLN A 16 -4.03 2.85 -2.23
C GLN A 16 -5.23 2.94 -1.29
N THR A 17 -6.32 2.24 -1.60
CA THR A 17 -7.53 2.20 -0.74
C THR A 17 -7.19 1.67 0.66
N ASN A 18 -6.29 0.69 0.77
CA ASN A 18 -5.86 0.18 2.06
C ASN A 18 -4.91 1.13 2.79
N CYS A 19 -4.13 1.97 2.09
CA CYS A 19 -3.37 3.05 2.72
C CYS A 19 -4.31 4.05 3.39
N ASP A 20 -5.37 4.46 2.69
CA ASP A 20 -6.34 5.41 3.23
C ASP A 20 -7.04 4.82 4.48
N LYS A 21 -7.43 3.54 4.41
CA LYS A 21 -7.98 2.82 5.58
C LYS A 21 -6.99 2.69 6.73
N LEU A 22 -5.69 2.52 6.44
CA LEU A 22 -4.67 2.43 7.49
C LEU A 22 -4.56 3.77 8.23
N GLU A 23 -4.64 4.89 7.52
CA GLU A 23 -4.62 6.24 8.12
C GLU A 23 -5.84 6.46 9.03
N ASP A 24 -7.03 6.07 8.57
CA ASP A 24 -8.26 6.11 9.38
C ASP A 24 -8.14 5.22 10.64
N ALA A 25 -7.63 3.99 10.47
CA ALA A 25 -7.46 3.04 11.57
C ALA A 25 -6.39 3.51 12.57
N ALA A 26 -5.30 4.11 12.10
CA ALA A 26 -4.28 4.70 12.95
C ALA A 26 -4.85 5.88 13.76
N THR A 27 -5.62 6.76 13.11
CA THR A 27 -6.30 7.88 13.79
C THR A 27 -7.26 7.40 14.87
N LEU A 28 -8.04 6.35 14.58
CA LEU A 28 -8.93 5.73 15.56
C LEU A 28 -8.15 5.11 16.73
N ALA A 29 -7.09 4.36 16.46
CA ALA A 29 -6.26 3.73 17.49
C ALA A 29 -5.65 4.77 18.44
N SER A 30 -5.07 5.85 17.89
CA SER A 30 -4.53 6.96 18.68
C SER A 30 -5.61 7.65 19.52
N ARG A 31 -6.82 7.83 18.98
CA ARG A 31 -7.94 8.40 19.75
C ARG A 31 -8.36 7.50 20.90
N CYS A 32 -8.45 6.19 20.69
CA CYS A 32 -8.77 5.24 21.76
C CYS A 32 -7.66 5.17 22.82
N GLU A 33 -6.39 5.26 22.40
CA GLU A 33 -5.25 5.34 23.32
C GLU A 33 -5.31 6.61 24.19
N GLN A 34 -5.61 7.77 23.58
CA GLN A 34 -5.77 9.03 24.31
C GLN A 34 -6.89 8.95 25.35
N VAL A 35 -8.05 8.42 24.97
CA VAL A 35 -9.17 8.21 25.91
C VAL A 35 -8.74 7.35 27.08
N LEU A 36 -8.03 6.24 26.84
CA LEU A 36 -7.54 5.38 27.92
C LEU A 36 -6.52 6.06 28.82
N PHE A 37 -5.63 6.87 28.24
CA PHE A 37 -4.61 7.61 28.98
C PHE A 37 -5.24 8.65 29.91
N ASP A 38 -6.32 9.30 29.46
CA ASP A 38 -7.01 10.35 30.22
C ASP A 38 -7.96 9.78 31.29
N MET A 39 -8.23 8.46 31.31
CA MET A 39 -9.13 7.82 32.28
C MET A 39 -8.41 7.44 33.57
N ASP A 40 -9.09 7.70 34.69
CA ASP A 40 -8.67 7.21 36.01
C ASP A 40 -8.66 5.68 36.06
N ALA A 41 -7.83 5.12 36.94
CA ALA A 41 -7.63 3.67 37.03
C ALA A 41 -8.88 2.92 37.51
N ASP A 42 -9.75 3.57 38.28
CA ASP A 42 -10.99 3.04 38.84
C ASP A 42 -12.25 3.45 38.05
N ASP A 43 -12.08 4.12 36.89
CA ASP A 43 -13.19 4.49 36.04
C ASP A 43 -13.95 3.24 35.55
N ALA A 44 -15.27 3.21 35.80
CA ALA A 44 -16.12 2.07 35.47
C ALA A 44 -16.20 1.77 33.96
N GLY A 45 -15.92 2.75 33.10
CA GLY A 45 -15.87 2.62 31.64
C GLY A 45 -14.54 2.10 31.11
N ARG A 46 -13.48 2.04 31.93
CA ARG A 46 -12.12 1.68 31.51
C ARG A 46 -12.04 0.31 30.80
N PRO A 47 -12.72 -0.76 31.27
CA PRO A 47 -12.69 -2.04 30.57
C PRO A 47 -13.26 -1.97 29.14
N GLU A 48 -14.24 -1.11 28.89
CA GLU A 48 -14.78 -0.91 27.54
C GLU A 48 -13.81 -0.11 26.66
N ALA A 49 -13.21 0.95 27.20
CA ALA A 49 -12.19 1.71 26.50
C ALA A 49 -10.96 0.82 26.13
N GLU A 50 -10.57 -0.11 27.02
CA GLU A 50 -9.49 -1.08 26.76
C GLU A 50 -9.85 -2.02 25.60
N ARG A 51 -11.09 -2.52 25.57
CA ARG A 51 -11.58 -3.33 24.45
C ARG A 51 -11.56 -2.57 23.13
N GLN A 52 -12.01 -1.32 23.13
CA GLN A 52 -12.06 -0.48 21.94
C GLN A 52 -10.67 -0.16 21.41
N HIS A 53 -9.74 0.22 22.29
CA HIS A 53 -8.34 0.44 21.93
C HIS A 53 -7.70 -0.81 21.34
N LEU A 54 -7.84 -1.96 22.00
CA LEU A 54 -7.29 -3.22 21.51
C LEU A 54 -7.91 -3.62 20.16
N ALA A 55 -9.21 -3.40 19.97
CA ALA A 55 -9.88 -3.65 18.69
C ALA A 55 -9.35 -2.74 17.58
N ALA A 56 -9.17 -1.45 17.85
CA ALA A 56 -8.62 -0.48 16.90
C ALA A 56 -7.16 -0.80 16.54
N ALA A 57 -6.32 -1.13 17.52
CA ALA A 57 -4.94 -1.55 17.29
C ALA A 57 -4.87 -2.80 16.41
N ARG A 58 -5.66 -3.83 16.73
CA ARG A 58 -5.73 -5.06 15.92
C ARG A 58 -6.22 -4.80 14.49
N ALA A 59 -7.16 -3.88 14.30
CA ALA A 59 -7.64 -3.53 12.97
C ALA A 59 -6.54 -2.85 12.14
N ARG A 60 -5.83 -1.88 12.74
CA ARG A 60 -4.68 -1.21 12.13
C ARG A 60 -3.60 -2.22 11.72
N ASP A 61 -3.22 -3.11 12.64
CA ASP A 61 -2.16 -4.09 12.38
C ASP A 61 -2.53 -5.05 11.24
N ARG A 62 -3.78 -5.53 11.18
CA ARG A 62 -4.26 -6.35 10.05
C ARG A 62 -4.20 -5.62 8.71
N ILE A 63 -4.58 -4.33 8.68
CA ILE A 63 -4.52 -3.54 7.44
C ILE A 63 -3.06 -3.34 7.01
N SER A 64 -2.14 -3.17 7.96
CA SER A 64 -0.71 -3.10 7.69
C SER A 64 -0.19 -4.41 7.07
N ASP A 65 -0.55 -5.56 7.64
CA ASP A 65 -0.19 -6.87 7.09
C ASP A 65 -0.74 -7.07 5.65
N ASP A 66 -1.98 -6.66 5.41
CA ASP A 66 -2.61 -6.70 4.09
C ASP A 66 -1.87 -5.79 3.09
N LEU A 67 -1.44 -4.60 3.51
CA LEU A 67 -0.66 -3.68 2.67
C LEU A 67 0.69 -4.26 2.26
N ASP A 68 1.41 -4.89 3.19
CA ASP A 68 2.68 -5.55 2.91
C ASP A 68 2.51 -6.72 1.92
N SER A 69 1.44 -7.50 2.12
CA SER A 69 1.09 -8.62 1.22
C SER A 69 0.72 -8.12 -0.19
N LEU A 70 -0.08 -7.05 -0.27
CA LEU A 70 -0.45 -6.42 -1.54
C LEU A 70 0.75 -5.82 -2.26
N ALA A 71 1.63 -5.11 -1.54
CA ALA A 71 2.85 -4.52 -2.12
C ALA A 71 3.73 -5.60 -2.78
N ARG A 72 3.94 -6.74 -2.13
CA ARG A 72 4.68 -7.88 -2.72
C ARG A 72 3.97 -8.48 -3.93
N THR A 73 2.65 -8.50 -3.91
CA THR A 73 1.82 -9.11 -4.95
C THR A 73 1.74 -8.25 -6.21
N ILE A 74 1.70 -6.93 -6.08
CA ILE A 74 1.61 -5.97 -7.21
C ILE A 74 2.71 -6.19 -8.24
N PHE A 75 3.96 -6.38 -7.82
CA PHE A 75 5.09 -6.55 -8.74
C PHE A 75 5.13 -7.90 -9.46
N ARG A 76 4.23 -8.83 -9.11
CA ARG A 76 4.02 -10.06 -9.90
C ARG A 76 3.17 -9.84 -11.14
N PHE A 77 2.44 -8.72 -11.20
CA PHE A 77 1.65 -8.34 -12.37
C PHE A 77 2.46 -7.40 -13.26
N GLU A 78 2.48 -7.74 -14.55
CA GLU A 78 2.97 -6.85 -15.60
C GLU A 78 1.95 -5.74 -15.84
N ALA A 79 2.40 -4.49 -15.80
CA ALA A 79 1.56 -3.37 -16.20
C ALA A 79 1.34 -3.39 -17.71
N LYS A 80 0.09 -3.21 -18.12
CA LYS A 80 -0.31 -3.19 -19.54
C LYS A 80 -0.43 -1.77 -20.09
N THR A 81 -0.28 -0.77 -19.22
CA THR A 81 -0.41 0.64 -19.54
C THR A 81 0.68 1.46 -18.85
N PHE A 82 0.94 2.66 -19.38
CA PHE A 82 1.81 3.64 -18.72
C PHE A 82 1.24 4.06 -17.35
N GLU A 83 -0.08 4.14 -17.21
CA GLU A 83 -0.76 4.44 -15.95
C GLU A 83 -0.50 3.36 -14.89
N GLY A 84 -0.67 2.08 -15.24
CA GLY A 84 -0.34 0.96 -14.35
C GLY A 84 1.15 0.93 -13.99
N THR A 85 2.02 1.28 -14.93
CA THR A 85 3.47 1.36 -14.68
C THR A 85 3.80 2.49 -13.70
N ALA A 86 3.19 3.66 -13.86
CA ALA A 86 3.33 4.79 -12.93
C ALA A 86 2.75 4.48 -11.54
N ALA A 87 1.62 3.77 -11.48
CA ALA A 87 1.03 3.31 -10.22
C ALA A 87 1.96 2.34 -9.47
N LYS A 88 2.55 1.35 -10.17
CA LYS A 88 3.57 0.46 -9.60
C LYS A 88 4.77 1.23 -9.05
N LEU A 89 5.23 2.27 -9.75
CA LEU A 89 6.32 3.12 -9.29
C LEU A 89 5.95 3.87 -8.00
N ALA A 90 4.74 4.42 -7.92
CA ALA A 90 4.26 5.10 -6.71
C ALA A 90 4.22 4.15 -5.50
N VAL A 91 3.79 2.90 -5.70
CA VAL A 91 3.83 1.85 -4.67
C VAL A 91 5.26 1.55 -4.24
N ALA A 92 6.21 1.43 -5.18
CA ALA A 92 7.62 1.19 -4.85
C ALA A 92 8.22 2.32 -4.00
N ILE A 93 7.89 3.58 -4.32
CA ILE A 93 8.41 4.76 -3.60
C ILE A 93 7.80 4.88 -2.20
N ARG A 94 6.51 4.56 -2.05
CA ARG A 94 5.81 4.68 -0.75
C ARG A 94 5.97 3.45 0.15
N GLY A 95 6.18 2.27 -0.43
CA GLY A 95 6.30 1.01 0.30
C GLY A 95 7.66 0.81 0.99
N ASP A 96 8.70 1.50 0.54
CA ASP A 96 10.02 1.49 1.17
C ASP A 96 10.49 2.92 1.43
N ALA A 97 10.75 3.26 2.70
CA ALA A 97 11.81 4.23 2.96
C ALA A 97 13.12 3.56 2.52
N PRO A 98 14.01 4.22 1.75
CA PRO A 98 15.30 3.65 1.42
C PRO A 98 16.01 3.24 2.71
N SER A 99 16.08 1.93 2.97
CA SER A 99 16.69 1.39 4.18
C SER A 99 18.19 1.70 4.12
N PRO A 100 18.75 2.48 5.06
CA PRO A 100 20.19 2.75 5.10
C PRO A 100 21.04 1.49 5.34
N THR A 101 20.39 0.40 5.77
CA THR A 101 21.01 -0.87 6.17
C THR A 101 20.72 -2.01 5.20
N ASP A 102 19.93 -1.80 4.15
CA ASP A 102 19.73 -2.82 3.11
C ASP A 102 20.81 -2.66 2.03
N PRO A 103 21.81 -3.57 1.96
CA PRO A 103 22.87 -3.50 0.95
C PRO A 103 22.36 -3.80 -0.47
N ASN A 104 21.09 -4.17 -0.64
CA ASN A 104 20.42 -4.16 -1.92
C ASN A 104 19.56 -2.89 -2.05
N PRO A 105 20.03 -1.86 -2.79
CA PRO A 105 19.18 -0.77 -3.25
C PRO A 105 17.94 -1.30 -4.03
N PRO A 106 16.96 -0.48 -4.39
CA PRO A 106 15.55 -0.84 -4.67
C PRO A 106 15.32 -1.58 -6.00
N TRP A 107 16.10 -2.61 -6.27
CA TRP A 107 16.30 -3.10 -7.61
C TRP A 107 15.16 -3.97 -8.14
N PRO A 108 14.52 -4.90 -7.40
CA PRO A 108 13.52 -5.79 -8.01
C PRO A 108 12.27 -5.06 -8.48
N GLN A 109 11.71 -4.18 -7.64
CA GLN A 109 10.50 -3.42 -7.93
C GLN A 109 10.74 -2.37 -9.02
N LEU A 110 11.83 -1.61 -8.93
CA LEU A 110 12.18 -0.64 -9.97
C LEU A 110 12.57 -1.32 -11.29
N ARG A 111 13.26 -2.46 -11.28
CA ARG A 111 13.52 -3.25 -12.50
C ARG A 111 12.21 -3.71 -13.13
N SER A 112 11.26 -4.18 -12.34
CA SER A 112 9.93 -4.56 -12.85
C SER A 112 9.21 -3.38 -13.53
N VAL A 113 9.28 -2.18 -12.94
CA VAL A 113 8.73 -0.95 -13.54
C VAL A 113 9.46 -0.59 -14.84
N LEU A 114 10.79 -0.68 -14.86
CA LEU A 114 11.60 -0.42 -16.06
C LEU A 114 11.30 -1.41 -17.18
N ASP A 115 11.15 -2.70 -16.86
CA ASP A 115 10.79 -3.74 -17.82
C ASP A 115 9.40 -3.50 -18.43
N ASP A 116 8.44 -3.01 -17.63
CA ASP A 116 7.13 -2.57 -18.14
C ASP A 116 7.28 -1.39 -19.11
N LEU A 117 8.06 -0.36 -18.76
CA LEU A 117 8.31 0.79 -19.64
C LEU A 117 8.97 0.39 -20.96
N VAL A 118 10.02 -0.42 -20.92
CA VAL A 118 10.73 -0.89 -22.12
C VAL A 118 9.79 -1.66 -23.04
N ARG A 119 8.93 -2.53 -22.49
CA ARG A 119 7.93 -3.26 -23.28
C ARG A 119 6.90 -2.35 -23.93
N LEU A 120 6.38 -1.38 -23.19
CA LEU A 120 5.37 -0.44 -23.69
C LEU A 120 5.92 0.46 -24.80
N VAL A 121 7.15 0.96 -24.65
CA VAL A 121 7.83 1.75 -25.69
C VAL A 121 8.05 0.90 -26.94
N ALA A 122 8.60 -0.32 -26.80
CA ALA A 122 8.83 -1.21 -27.93
C ALA A 122 7.52 -1.61 -28.66
N ALA A 123 6.41 -1.73 -27.94
CA ALA A 123 5.10 -1.96 -28.53
C ALA A 123 4.57 -0.72 -29.30
N SER A 124 4.79 0.48 -28.76
CA SER A 124 4.41 1.74 -29.41
C SER A 124 5.17 1.99 -30.72
N ASP A 125 6.47 1.68 -30.75
CA ASP A 125 7.30 1.83 -31.96
C ASP A 125 6.84 0.89 -33.09
N LYS A 126 6.41 -0.33 -32.74
CA LYS A 126 5.86 -1.30 -33.71
C LYS A 126 4.53 -0.84 -34.32
N ILE A 127 3.71 -0.10 -33.57
CA ILE A 127 2.43 0.44 -34.08
C ILE A 127 2.68 1.59 -35.04
N THR A 128 3.74 2.38 -34.82
CA THR A 128 4.04 3.58 -35.65
C THR A 128 4.76 3.22 -36.96
N SER A 129 5.33 2.01 -37.06
CA SER A 129 6.06 1.54 -38.24
C SER A 129 5.26 0.62 -39.17
N ALA A 130 3.96 0.39 -38.90
CA ALA A 130 3.03 -0.43 -39.68
C ALA A 130 1.98 0.45 -40.38
#